data_AF-A0A392SA76-F1
#
_entry.id   AF-A0A392SA76-F1
#
_cell.length_a   1.000
_cell.length_b   1.000
_cell.length_c   1.000
_cell.angle_alpha   90.00
_cell.angle_beta   90.00
_cell.angle_gamma   90.00
#
_symmetry.space_group_name_H-M   'P 1'
#
loop_
_entity.id
_entity.type
_entity.pdbx_description
1 polymer ?
#
loop_
_entity_poly.entity_id
_entity_poly.type
_entity_poly.pdbx_seq_one_letter_code
_entity_poly.pdbx_strand_id
1 'polypeptide(L)'
;MLQQQQAMHQQYQAQQAQAERQHREMMQVLQQQRAEQPPPVQPPPNQGAQPQAPRGNPVFREFCRMNPPTFEGQYEPTEASEWLFRMEDMMEDLDCTPAEKV
;
A
#
# COMPACT_ATOMS: atom_id res chain seq x y z
N MET A 1 -22.86 31.57 -34.16
CA MET A 1 -22.45 30.16 -33.89
C MET A 1 -20.93 29.98 -33.86
N LEU A 2 -20.17 30.45 -34.87
CA LEU A 2 -18.71 30.29 -34.92
C LEU A 2 -17.97 30.84 -33.68
N GLN A 3 -18.38 32.02 -33.20
CA GLN A 3 -17.79 32.64 -32.00
C GLN A 3 -18.05 31.80 -30.72
N GLN A 4 -19.23 31.18 -30.61
CA GLN A 4 -19.56 30.31 -29.48
C GLN A 4 -18.74 29.02 -29.51
N GLN A 5 -18.52 28.45 -30.69
CA GLN A 5 -17.65 27.29 -30.88
C GLN A 5 -16.19 27.59 -30.51
N GLN A 6 -15.68 28.77 -30.88
CA GLN A 6 -14.34 29.22 -30.50
C GLN A 6 -14.20 29.38 -28.99
N ALA A 7 -15.19 29.98 -28.31
CA ALA A 7 -15.17 30.13 -26.86
C ALA A 7 -15.14 28.79 -26.13
N MET A 8 -15.94 27.81 -26.59
CA MET A 8 -15.98 26.47 -26.01
C MET A 8 -14.65 25.73 -26.20
N HIS A 9 -14.07 25.81 -27.40
CA HIS A 9 -12.76 25.19 -27.67
C HIS A 9 -11.66 25.81 -26.79
N GLN A 10 -11.67 27.13 -26.64
CA GLN A 10 -10.69 27.84 -25.81
C GLN A 10 -10.85 27.48 -24.33
N GLN A 11 -12.08 27.32 -23.84
CA GLN A 11 -12.35 26.86 -22.48
C GLN A 11 -11.85 25.42 -22.26
N TYR A 12 -12.09 24.52 -23.22
CA TYR A 12 -11.61 23.14 -23.14
C TYR A 12 -10.07 23.08 -23.09
N GLN A 13 -9.41 23.88 -23.93
CA GLN A 13 -7.97 23.98 -23.95
C GLN A 13 -7.41 24.55 -22.64
N ALA A 14 -8.06 25.57 -22.06
CA ALA A 14 -7.68 26.12 -20.76
C ALA A 14 -7.84 25.09 -19.63
N GLN A 15 -8.91 24.27 -19.69
CA GLN A 15 -9.14 23.18 -18.74
C GLN A 15 -8.08 22.09 -18.87
N GLN A 16 -7.71 21.68 -20.08
CA GLN A 16 -6.59 20.75 -20.28
C GLN A 16 -5.29 21.30 -19.72
N ALA A 17 -4.96 22.57 -20.01
CA ALA A 17 -3.75 23.20 -19.48
C ALA A 17 -3.74 23.30 -17.94
N GLN A 18 -4.91 23.39 -17.29
CA GLN A 18 -5.01 23.27 -15.84
C GLN A 18 -4.78 21.82 -15.38
N ALA A 19 -5.45 20.85 -16.01
CA ALA A 19 -5.29 19.44 -15.66
C ALA A 19 -3.84 18.96 -15.82
N GLU A 20 -3.16 19.37 -16.89
CA GLU A 20 -1.74 19.07 -17.11
C GLU A 20 -0.85 19.71 -16.05
N ARG A 21 -1.15 20.95 -15.63
CA ARG A 21 -0.41 21.60 -14.53
C ARG A 21 -0.58 20.84 -13.23
N GLN A 22 -1.82 20.51 -12.87
CA GLN A 22 -2.10 19.73 -11.66
C GLN A 22 -1.44 18.35 -11.70
N HIS A 23 -1.47 17.68 -12.85
CA HIS A 23 -0.78 16.41 -13.03
C HIS A 23 0.73 16.55 -12.87
N ARG A 24 1.32 17.61 -13.43
CA ARG A 24 2.76 17.88 -13.30
C ARG A 24 3.17 18.17 -11.86
N GLU A 25 2.34 18.93 -11.13
CA GLU A 25 2.54 19.18 -9.70
C GLU A 25 2.41 17.89 -8.88
N MET A 26 1.39 17.07 -9.14
CA MET A 26 1.23 15.77 -8.48
C MET A 26 2.42 14.85 -8.73
N MET A 27 2.92 14.78 -9.97
CA MET A 27 4.13 14.03 -10.33
C MET A 27 5.37 14.59 -9.61
N GLN A 28 5.45 15.90 -9.42
CA GLN A 28 6.56 16.54 -8.73
C GLN A 28 6.52 16.25 -7.23
N VAL A 29 5.35 16.31 -6.59
CA VAL A 29 5.15 15.91 -5.19
C VAL A 29 5.48 14.43 -4.99
N LEU A 30 5.06 13.54 -5.91
CA LEU A 30 5.40 12.12 -5.84
C LEU A 30 6.91 11.89 -5.97
N GLN A 31 7.58 12.65 -6.83
CA GLN A 31 9.04 12.58 -6.97
C GLN A 31 9.76 13.13 -5.73
N GLN A 32 9.23 14.20 -5.13
CA GLN A 32 9.77 14.80 -3.91
C GLN A 32 9.63 13.84 -2.72
N GLN A 33 8.46 13.22 -2.54
CA GLN A 33 8.27 12.15 -1.57
C GLN A 33 9.22 10.97 -1.79
N ARG A 34 9.58 10.65 -3.04
CA ARG A 34 10.59 9.63 -3.36
C ARG A 34 12.01 10.06 -3.01
N ALA A 35 12.34 11.35 -3.12
CA ALA A 35 13.66 11.90 -2.78
C ALA A 35 13.84 12.13 -1.27
N GLU A 36 12.77 12.48 -0.55
CA GLU A 36 12.74 12.56 0.91
C GLU A 36 12.63 11.19 1.59
N GLN A 37 12.13 10.17 0.88
CA GLN A 37 12.43 8.80 1.25
C GLN A 37 13.93 8.59 1.09
N PRO A 38 14.65 8.12 2.13
CA PRO A 38 16.06 7.81 1.98
C PRO A 38 16.22 6.88 0.78
N PRO A 39 17.26 7.09 -0.06
CA PRO A 39 17.50 6.21 -1.19
C PRO A 39 17.45 4.77 -0.67
N PRO A 40 16.82 3.82 -1.38
CA PRO A 40 16.97 2.43 -1.02
C PRO A 40 18.47 2.19 -0.95
N VAL A 41 18.96 1.88 0.24
CA VAL A 41 20.35 1.51 0.45
C VAL A 41 20.54 0.34 -0.49
N GLN A 42 21.18 0.55 -1.64
CA GLN A 42 21.55 -0.56 -2.50
C GLN A 42 22.49 -1.39 -1.63
N PRO A 43 22.11 -2.62 -1.22
CA PRO A 43 23.06 -3.47 -0.54
C PRO A 43 24.24 -3.65 -1.51
N PRO A 44 25.48 -3.75 -1.00
CA PRO A 44 26.61 -4.12 -1.84
C PRO A 44 26.23 -5.34 -2.69
N PRO A 45 26.64 -5.38 -3.97
CA PRO A 45 26.29 -6.49 -4.82
C PRO A 45 26.89 -7.74 -4.18
N ASN A 46 26.05 -8.75 -3.97
CA ASN A 46 26.35 -10.06 -3.36
C ASN A 46 25.92 -10.22 -1.89
N GLN A 47 24.63 -10.48 -1.68
CA GLN A 47 24.16 -11.62 -0.88
C GLN A 47 22.67 -11.87 -1.16
N GLY A 48 22.27 -13.14 -1.14
CA GLY A 48 21.11 -13.72 -1.81
C GLY A 48 19.79 -12.96 -1.67
N ALA A 49 18.94 -13.16 -2.69
CA ALA A 49 17.58 -12.67 -2.80
C ALA A 49 16.78 -12.83 -1.50
N GLN A 50 16.79 -11.80 -0.65
CA GLN A 50 15.81 -11.64 0.39
C GLN A 50 14.73 -10.71 -0.15
N PRO A 51 13.46 -11.12 -0.22
CA PRO A 51 12.37 -10.24 -0.60
C PRO A 51 12.40 -9.02 0.33
N GLN A 52 12.52 -7.82 -0.24
CA GLN A 52 12.35 -6.58 0.52
C GLN A 52 10.96 -6.65 1.14
N ALA A 53 10.91 -6.88 2.46
CA ALA A 53 9.65 -6.92 3.18
C ALA A 53 8.89 -5.62 2.88
N PRO A 54 7.57 -5.67 2.63
CA PRO A 54 6.77 -4.48 2.42
C PRO A 54 7.07 -3.45 3.51
N ARG A 55 7.14 -2.16 3.16
CA ARG A 55 7.11 -1.03 4.11
C ARG A 55 5.71 -0.95 4.78
N GLY A 56 5.25 -2.06 5.35
CA GLY A 56 4.01 -2.21 6.08
C GLY A 56 4.22 -2.07 7.58
N ASN A 57 3.12 -2.02 8.33
CA ASN A 57 3.12 -1.97 9.79
C ASN A 57 4.12 -3.02 10.34
N PRO A 58 5.07 -2.64 11.24
CA PRO A 58 6.00 -3.59 11.85
C PRO A 58 5.30 -4.80 12.47
N VAL A 59 4.11 -4.62 13.05
CA VAL A 59 3.25 -5.67 13.58
C VAL A 59 2.77 -6.61 12.49
N PHE A 60 2.31 -6.09 11.35
CA PHE A 60 1.87 -6.92 10.21
C PHE A 60 3.03 -7.73 9.61
N ARG A 61 4.24 -7.17 9.59
CA ARG A 61 5.43 -7.89 9.15
C ARG A 61 5.77 -9.04 10.10
N GLU A 62 5.63 -8.81 11.40
CA GLU A 62 5.86 -9.83 12.42
C GLU A 62 4.78 -10.93 12.35
N PHE A 63 3.52 -10.54 12.17
CA PHE A 63 2.42 -11.46 11.91
C PHE A 63 2.71 -12.38 10.71
N CYS A 64 3.10 -11.82 9.56
CA CYS A 64 3.47 -12.64 8.40
C CYS A 64 4.72 -13.49 8.64
N ARG A 65 5.65 -13.08 9.52
CA ARG A 65 6.84 -13.86 9.90
C ARG A 65 6.48 -15.12 10.67
N MET A 66 5.40 -15.08 11.46
CA MET A 66 4.87 -16.25 12.17
C MET A 66 4.14 -17.24 11.25
N ASN A 67 4.02 -16.95 9.94
CA ASN A 67 3.40 -17.82 8.93
C ASN A 67 1.98 -18.24 9.34
N PRO A 68 1.03 -17.30 9.36
CA PRO A 68 -0.33 -17.54 9.85
C PRO A 68 -1.04 -18.57 8.96
N PRO A 69 -1.87 -19.46 9.54
CA PRO A 69 -2.59 -20.47 8.78
C PRO A 69 -3.63 -19.83 7.86
N THR A 70 -3.86 -20.42 6.68
CA THR A 70 -5.00 -20.04 5.82
C THR A 70 -6.25 -20.79 6.25
N PHE A 71 -7.41 -20.13 6.13
CA PHE A 71 -8.69 -20.80 6.26
C PHE A 71 -9.31 -20.99 4.89
N GLU A 72 -9.46 -22.24 4.48
CA GLU A 72 -9.98 -22.61 3.16
C GLU A 72 -11.52 -22.59 3.08
N GLY A 73 -12.21 -22.12 4.14
CA GLY A 73 -13.67 -21.99 4.14
C GLY A 73 -14.41 -23.32 4.30
N GLN A 74 -13.88 -24.25 5.09
CA GLN A 74 -14.49 -25.56 5.31
C GLN A 74 -15.72 -25.47 6.24
N TYR A 75 -16.69 -26.36 6.04
CA TYR A 75 -17.92 -26.44 6.83
C TYR A 75 -17.76 -27.22 8.14
N GLU A 76 -16.59 -27.82 8.39
CA GLU A 76 -16.27 -28.57 9.61
C GLU A 76 -16.07 -27.59 10.79
N PRO A 77 -16.93 -27.63 11.83
CA PRO A 77 -16.84 -26.68 12.95
C PRO A 77 -15.52 -26.80 13.73
N THR A 78 -14.94 -28.00 13.78
CA THR A 78 -13.67 -28.25 14.47
C THR A 78 -12.51 -27.57 13.78
N GLU A 79 -12.43 -27.67 12.45
CA GLU A 79 -11.36 -27.06 11.66
C GLU A 79 -11.42 -25.52 11.72
N ALA A 80 -12.63 -24.96 11.66
CA ALA A 80 -12.84 -23.53 11.86
C ALA A 80 -12.42 -23.08 13.27
N SER A 81 -12.74 -23.88 14.29
CA SER A 81 -12.35 -23.59 15.68
C SER A 81 -10.83 -23.66 15.85
N GLU A 82 -10.18 -24.69 15.31
CA GLU A 82 -8.73 -24.85 15.36
C GLU A 82 -7.99 -23.71 14.63
N TRP A 83 -8.51 -23.27 13.47
CA TRP A 83 -7.96 -22.11 12.77
C TRP A 83 -8.10 -20.84 13.61
N LEU A 84 -9.27 -20.58 14.20
CA LEU A 84 -9.50 -19.44 15.08
C LEU A 84 -8.56 -19.45 16.28
N PHE A 85 -8.43 -20.59 16.97
CA PHE A 85 -7.52 -20.72 18.12
C PHE A 85 -6.08 -20.41 17.75
N ARG A 86 -5.59 -20.89 16.60
CA ARG A 86 -4.22 -20.59 16.14
C ARG A 86 -4.04 -19.13 15.76
N MET A 87 -5.06 -18.50 15.19
CA MET A 87 -5.00 -17.07 14.86
C MET A 87 -5.02 -16.21 16.13
N GLU A 88 -5.82 -16.57 17.14
CA GLU A 88 -5.87 -15.89 18.44
C GLU A 88 -4.54 -16.01 19.19
N ASP A 89 -3.97 -17.21 19.28
CA ASP A 89 -2.66 -17.48 19.90
C ASP A 89 -1.53 -16.63 19.29
N MET A 90 -1.45 -16.59 17.95
CA MET A 90 -0.48 -15.73 17.25
C MET A 90 -0.72 -14.23 17.49
N MET A 91 -1.98 -13.80 17.64
CA MET A 91 -2.30 -12.39 17.91
C MET A 91 -2.06 -11.98 19.36
N GLU A 92 -2.08 -12.91 20.31
CA GLU A 92 -1.69 -12.67 21.71
C GLU A 92 -0.18 -12.45 21.85
N ASP A 93 0.62 -13.18 21.07
CA ASP A 93 2.09 -13.02 21.02
C ASP A 93 2.55 -11.72 20.35
N LEU A 94 1.66 -11.03 19.62
CA LEU A 94 1.94 -9.73 19.01
C LEU A 94 1.56 -8.59 19.96
N ASP A 95 2.55 -7.82 20.40
CA ASP A 95 2.35 -6.53 21.10
C ASP A 95 1.70 -5.50 20.16
N CYS A 96 0.38 -5.61 19.94
CA CYS A 96 -0.41 -4.67 19.14
C CYS A 96 -1.10 -3.66 20.06
N THR A 97 -0.98 -2.37 19.78
CA THR A 97 -1.84 -1.38 20.44
C THR A 97 -3.28 -1.49 19.92
N PRO A 98 -4.32 -1.11 20.70
CA PRO A 98 -5.71 -1.15 20.24
C PRO A 98 -5.96 -0.34 18.95
N ALA A 99 -5.13 0.65 18.65
CA ALA A 99 -5.19 1.44 17.42
C ALA A 99 -4.69 0.66 16.18
N GLU A 100 -3.98 -0.45 16.37
CA GLU A 100 -3.45 -1.31 15.30
C GLU A 100 -4.34 -2.54 15.04
N LYS A 101 -5.21 -2.88 15.99
CA LYS A 101 -6.30 -3.86 15.84
C LYS A 101 -7.51 -3.18 15.17
N VAL A 102 -7.38 -2.76 13.91
CA VAL A 102 -8.47 -2.11 13.14
C VAL A 102 -9.37 -3.15 12.48
#